data_AF-A0ABD2N2C0-F1
#
_entry.id   AF-A0ABD2N2C0-F1
#
_cell.length_a   1.000
_cell.length_b   1.000
_cell.length_c   1.000
_cell.angle_alpha   90.00
_cell.angle_beta   90.00
_cell.angle_gamma   90.00
#
_symmetry.space_group_name_H-M   'P 1'
#
loop_
_entity.id
_entity.type
_entity.pdbx_description
1 polymer ?
#
loop_
_entity_poly.entity_id
_entity_poly.type
_entity_poly.pdbx_seq_one_letter_code
_entity_poly.pdbx_strand_id
1 'polypeptide(L)'
;MKMMKQAFVNINNLPTRVITYGRWITDEPDKNEEIILIIPGNPGITDFYKVFMEMLYEKLRCPVWVVGHTGHEKHCSRIVPAPLPQPIGLREQIQQKVTFIEEYVPEDAKLHIIGHSIGSHMALEMLKEPTIESRIAQIYLIFPVFEKMLETPNGKRMYNYFSYLKSTGIFLARIHTILPKIITYSALKLLMSIRGIRGQEHKTLHRLIHPKMLQQVFYLVFEQLDQVKERDSENFKNNANRINILYGDKDNWCFEDSFVNIRKDFPEIRAEMTLFEHGFFFRENEEVADVLGEWIQSRLD
;
A
#
# COMPACT_ATOMS: atom_id res chain seq x y z
N MET A 1 14.73 -18.62 -12.95
CA MET A 1 14.10 -17.37 -12.47
C MET A 1 12.60 -17.51 -12.71
N LYS A 2 11.79 -17.85 -11.69
CA LYS A 2 10.32 -17.79 -11.86
C LYS A 2 9.94 -16.31 -11.93
N MET A 3 9.23 -15.94 -12.98
CA MET A 3 9.09 -14.56 -13.45
C MET A 3 7.98 -13.84 -12.70
N MET A 4 8.24 -12.58 -12.31
CA MET A 4 7.19 -11.64 -11.90
C MET A 4 6.04 -11.68 -12.91
N LYS A 5 4.82 -11.91 -12.43
CA LYS A 5 3.59 -11.83 -13.23
C LYS A 5 2.79 -10.60 -12.79
N GLN A 6 2.09 -9.97 -13.72
CA GLN A 6 1.26 -8.81 -13.45
C GLN A 6 0.07 -8.78 -14.40
N ALA A 7 -1.10 -8.42 -13.89
CA ALA A 7 -2.32 -8.23 -14.69
C ALA A 7 -3.29 -7.29 -13.98
N PHE A 8 -4.32 -6.87 -14.71
CA PHE A 8 -5.54 -6.37 -14.08
C PHE A 8 -6.49 -7.55 -13.92
N VAL A 9 -7.06 -7.67 -12.73
CA VAL A 9 -8.03 -8.70 -12.36
C VAL A 9 -9.32 -8.00 -11.93
N ASN A 10 -10.46 -8.62 -12.20
CA ASN A 10 -11.74 -8.04 -11.82
C ASN A 10 -12.06 -8.51 -10.41
N ILE A 11 -12.17 -7.55 -9.49
CA ILE A 11 -12.56 -7.78 -8.11
C ILE A 11 -13.85 -6.99 -7.91
N ASN A 12 -14.96 -7.65 -7.55
CA ASN A 12 -16.29 -7.03 -7.53
C ASN A 12 -16.60 -6.23 -8.83
N ASN A 13 -16.30 -6.81 -9.99
CA ASN A 13 -16.45 -6.19 -11.32
C ASN A 13 -15.59 -4.95 -11.59
N LEU A 14 -14.60 -4.65 -10.74
CA LEU A 14 -13.72 -3.50 -10.90
C LEU A 14 -12.29 -3.97 -11.22
N PRO A 15 -11.67 -3.42 -12.29
CA PRO A 15 -10.32 -3.79 -12.67
C PRO A 15 -9.32 -3.25 -11.63
N THR A 16 -8.62 -4.16 -10.97
CA THR A 16 -7.58 -3.87 -9.97
C THR A 16 -6.28 -4.49 -10.42
N ARG A 17 -5.19 -3.73 -10.36
CA ARG A 17 -3.88 -4.26 -10.76
C ARG A 17 -3.29 -5.12 -9.65
N VAL A 18 -2.75 -6.27 -10.04
CA VAL A 18 -2.07 -7.21 -9.17
C VAL A 18 -0.70 -7.55 -9.76
N ILE A 19 0.30 -7.65 -8.90
CA ILE A 19 1.64 -8.16 -9.23
C ILE A 19 1.96 -9.29 -8.27
N THR A 20 2.60 -10.34 -8.78
CA THR A 20 3.03 -11.48 -7.97
C THR A 20 4.46 -11.89 -8.32
N TYR A 21 5.21 -12.33 -7.32
CA TYR A 21 6.41 -13.14 -7.47
C TYR A 21 6.15 -14.57 -6.95
N GLY A 22 6.83 -15.55 -7.53
CA GLY A 22 6.67 -16.97 -7.17
C GLY A 22 5.53 -17.67 -7.89
N ARG A 23 4.28 -17.39 -7.50
CA ARG A 23 3.05 -18.03 -8.00
C ARG A 23 2.03 -16.98 -8.44
N TRP A 24 1.32 -17.22 -9.55
CA TRP A 24 0.18 -16.39 -9.96
C TRP A 24 -1.06 -16.76 -9.17
N ILE A 25 -1.98 -15.81 -9.04
CA ILE A 25 -3.23 -15.97 -8.29
C ILE A 25 -4.13 -17.13 -8.76
N THR A 26 -4.03 -17.58 -10.01
CA THR A 26 -4.80 -18.71 -10.54
C THR A 26 -3.95 -19.95 -10.83
N ASP A 27 -2.65 -19.92 -10.53
CA ASP A 27 -1.82 -21.13 -10.62
C ASP A 27 -2.20 -22.08 -9.48
N GLU A 28 -2.10 -23.40 -9.69
CA GLU A 28 -2.39 -24.40 -8.64
C GLU A 28 -1.56 -24.13 -7.37
N PRO A 29 -2.20 -24.10 -6.19
CA PRO A 29 -1.49 -23.82 -4.94
C PRO A 29 -0.74 -25.04 -4.43
N ASP A 30 0.37 -24.77 -3.73
CA ASP A 30 1.03 -25.78 -2.91
C ASP A 30 0.23 -26.02 -1.62
N LYS A 31 0.33 -27.22 -1.04
CA LYS A 31 -0.39 -27.57 0.20
C LYS A 31 0.16 -26.75 1.38
N ASN A 32 -0.72 -26.16 2.20
CA ASN A 32 -0.36 -25.33 3.36
C ASN A 32 0.57 -24.15 2.98
N GLU A 33 0.29 -23.50 1.85
CA GLU A 33 1.11 -22.39 1.35
C GLU A 33 1.07 -21.16 2.29
N GLU A 34 2.22 -20.52 2.48
CA GLU A 34 2.35 -19.23 3.16
C GLU A 34 2.49 -18.13 2.10
N ILE A 35 1.57 -17.16 2.09
CA ILE A 35 1.55 -16.08 1.09
C ILE A 35 1.76 -14.73 1.78
N ILE A 36 2.66 -13.94 1.22
CA ILE A 36 2.92 -12.57 1.66
C ILE A 36 2.08 -11.63 0.81
N LEU A 37 1.10 -10.96 1.41
CA LEU A 37 0.20 -10.03 0.73
C LEU A 37 0.48 -8.59 1.15
N ILE A 38 0.93 -7.77 0.20
CA ILE A 38 1.20 -6.35 0.40
C ILE A 38 -0.06 -5.55 0.08
N ILE A 39 -0.50 -4.77 1.06
CA ILE A 39 -1.52 -3.73 0.93
C ILE A 39 -0.82 -2.37 0.86
N PRO A 40 -0.80 -1.72 -0.31
CA PRO A 40 0.00 -0.52 -0.51
C PRO A 40 -0.57 0.68 0.24
N GLY A 41 0.28 1.65 0.52
CA GLY A 41 -0.11 3.00 0.89
C GLY A 41 -0.58 3.83 -0.30
N ASN A 42 -1.17 5.00 -0.06
CA ASN A 42 -1.53 5.94 -1.13
C ASN A 42 -0.24 6.48 -1.80
N PRO A 43 -0.08 6.49 -3.14
CA PRO A 43 -1.09 6.46 -4.20
C PRO A 43 -1.64 5.08 -4.59
N GLY A 44 -1.29 3.98 -3.93
CA GLY A 44 -1.86 2.66 -4.16
C GLY A 44 -1.37 1.96 -5.43
N ILE A 45 -0.23 2.39 -5.96
CA ILE A 45 0.32 1.94 -7.25
C ILE A 45 1.28 0.77 -7.02
N THR A 46 0.95 -0.38 -7.60
CA THR A 46 1.69 -1.64 -7.44
C THR A 46 3.13 -1.56 -7.92
N ASP A 47 3.40 -0.78 -8.99
CA ASP A 47 4.73 -0.65 -9.59
C ASP A 47 5.77 -0.06 -8.62
N PHE A 48 5.38 0.62 -7.54
CA PHE A 48 6.33 1.09 -6.52
C PHE A 48 6.91 -0.03 -5.67
N TYR A 49 6.21 -1.16 -5.53
CA TYR A 49 6.62 -2.24 -4.61
C TYR A 49 7.45 -3.32 -5.30
N LYS A 50 7.72 -3.20 -6.61
CA LYS A 50 8.34 -4.27 -7.39
C LYS A 50 9.70 -4.74 -6.88
N VAL A 51 10.57 -3.79 -6.51
CA VAL A 51 11.91 -4.09 -6.01
C VAL A 51 11.81 -4.71 -4.62
N PHE A 52 11.06 -4.07 -3.72
CA PHE A 52 10.76 -4.62 -2.40
C PHE A 52 10.20 -6.05 -2.43
N MET A 53 9.25 -6.34 -3.33
CA MET A 53 8.68 -7.68 -3.53
C MET A 53 9.71 -8.69 -4.02
N GLU A 54 10.59 -8.29 -4.94
CA GLU A 54 11.66 -9.14 -5.46
C GLU A 54 12.61 -9.53 -4.33
N MET A 55 13.06 -8.56 -3.54
CA MET A 55 13.94 -8.80 -2.39
C MET A 55 13.31 -9.74 -1.36
N LEU A 56 12.03 -9.52 -1.00
CA LEU A 56 11.30 -10.42 -0.10
C LEU A 56 11.19 -11.85 -0.67
N TYR A 57 10.86 -11.99 -1.95
CA TYR A 57 10.74 -13.29 -2.61
C TYR A 57 12.09 -14.02 -2.65
N GLU A 58 13.18 -13.31 -2.92
CA GLU A 58 14.52 -13.89 -2.96
C GLU A 58 14.97 -14.41 -1.59
N LYS A 59 14.63 -13.67 -0.52
CA LYS A 59 14.95 -14.00 0.86
C LYS A 59 14.12 -15.16 1.40
N LEU A 60 12.80 -15.13 1.20
CA LEU A 60 11.86 -16.04 1.88
C LEU A 60 11.41 -17.22 1.02
N ARG A 61 11.51 -17.10 -0.31
CA ARG A 61 11.00 -18.08 -1.29
C ARG A 61 9.49 -18.37 -1.23
N CYS A 62 8.73 -17.65 -0.40
CA CYS A 62 7.26 -17.64 -0.38
C CYS A 62 6.68 -16.74 -1.47
N PRO A 63 5.51 -17.06 -2.07
CA PRO A 63 4.82 -16.14 -2.97
C PRO A 63 4.61 -14.76 -2.35
N VAL A 64 4.95 -13.71 -3.10
CA VAL A 64 4.77 -12.31 -2.68
C VAL A 64 3.83 -11.63 -3.65
N TRP A 65 2.68 -11.18 -3.15
CA TRP A 65 1.61 -10.56 -3.92
C TRP A 65 1.39 -9.12 -3.47
N VAL A 66 1.04 -8.24 -4.40
CA VAL A 66 0.55 -6.89 -4.09
C VAL A 66 -0.74 -6.65 -4.83
N VAL A 67 -1.73 -6.14 -4.12
CA VAL A 67 -3.02 -5.73 -4.69
C VAL A 67 -3.12 -4.21 -4.66
N GLY A 68 -3.19 -3.59 -5.85
CA GLY A 68 -3.26 -2.14 -5.97
C GLY A 68 -4.54 -1.57 -5.36
N HIS A 69 -4.55 -0.25 -5.13
CA HIS A 69 -5.82 0.44 -4.89
C HIS A 69 -6.64 0.46 -6.17
N THR A 70 -7.88 0.00 -6.08
CA THR A 70 -8.78 -0.11 -7.23
C THR A 70 -9.03 1.27 -7.81
N GLY A 71 -8.93 1.41 -9.13
CA GLY A 71 -9.08 2.70 -9.81
C GLY A 71 -7.87 3.65 -9.74
N HIS A 72 -6.81 3.33 -9.00
CA HIS A 72 -5.62 4.20 -8.90
C HIS A 72 -4.61 3.97 -10.03
N GLU A 73 -4.73 2.85 -10.76
CA GLU A 73 -3.91 2.54 -11.92
C GLU A 73 -4.72 2.51 -13.22
N LYS A 74 -4.13 3.02 -14.30
CA LYS A 74 -4.79 3.11 -15.60
C LYS A 74 -4.92 1.72 -16.23
N HIS A 75 -6.15 1.21 -16.27
CA HIS A 75 -6.52 0.05 -17.07
C HIS A 75 -6.74 0.46 -18.54
N CYS A 76 -5.98 -0.14 -19.48
CA CYS A 76 -6.03 0.22 -20.91
C CYS A 76 -7.01 -0.61 -21.74
N SER A 77 -7.82 -1.51 -21.13
CA SER A 77 -8.76 -2.31 -21.94
C SER A 77 -9.85 -1.41 -22.53
N ARG A 78 -10.16 -1.64 -23.81
CA ARG A 78 -11.26 -1.01 -24.54
C ARG A 78 -12.64 -1.62 -24.21
N ILE A 79 -12.69 -2.66 -23.35
CA ILE A 79 -13.82 -3.60 -23.26
C ILE A 79 -14.54 -3.55 -21.88
N VAL A 80 -13.97 -2.90 -20.85
CA VAL A 80 -14.57 -2.80 -19.51
C VAL A 80 -15.24 -1.42 -19.33
N PRO A 81 -16.39 -1.31 -18.63
CA PRO A 81 -17.36 -0.24 -18.83
C PRO A 81 -16.85 1.14 -18.42
N ALA A 82 -17.67 2.14 -18.76
CA ALA A 82 -17.56 3.56 -18.44
C ALA A 82 -16.74 3.90 -17.17
N PRO A 83 -16.07 5.08 -17.14
CA PRO A 83 -15.35 5.52 -15.95
C PRO A 83 -16.18 5.30 -14.68
N LEU A 84 -15.55 4.77 -13.63
CA LEU A 84 -16.15 4.65 -12.30
C LEU A 84 -16.97 5.93 -12.01
N PRO A 85 -18.29 5.80 -11.78
CA PRO A 85 -19.16 6.97 -11.66
C PRO A 85 -18.77 7.84 -10.46
N GLN A 86 -18.12 7.26 -9.45
CA GLN A 86 -17.58 7.96 -8.29
C GLN A 86 -16.19 7.40 -7.91
N PRO A 87 -15.34 8.22 -7.25
CA PRO A 87 -14.12 7.71 -6.63
C PRO A 87 -14.39 6.59 -5.62
N ILE A 88 -13.43 5.68 -5.46
CA ILE A 88 -13.54 4.53 -4.55
C ILE A 88 -12.97 4.94 -3.20
N GLY A 89 -13.79 4.82 -2.17
CA GLY A 89 -13.45 5.23 -0.82
C GLY A 89 -12.67 4.22 0.00
N LEU A 90 -12.31 4.61 1.22
CA LEU A 90 -11.48 3.80 2.12
C LEU A 90 -12.16 2.46 2.46
N ARG A 91 -13.45 2.49 2.81
CA ARG A 91 -14.23 1.28 3.10
C ARG A 91 -14.33 0.37 1.89
N GLU A 92 -14.59 0.92 0.70
CA GLU A 92 -14.65 0.14 -0.53
C GLU A 92 -13.29 -0.44 -0.88
N GLN A 93 -12.18 0.28 -0.66
CA GLN A 93 -10.84 -0.27 -0.86
C GLN A 93 -10.58 -1.47 0.06
N ILE A 94 -11.01 -1.42 1.34
CA ILE A 94 -10.91 -2.53 2.28
C ILE A 94 -11.71 -3.72 1.76
N GLN A 95 -12.98 -3.52 1.41
CA GLN A 95 -13.84 -4.58 0.88
C GLN A 95 -13.25 -5.23 -0.37
N GLN A 96 -12.64 -4.45 -1.26
CA GLN A 96 -11.94 -4.99 -2.43
C GLN A 96 -10.79 -5.93 -2.03
N LYS A 97 -10.13 -5.72 -0.88
CA LYS A 97 -8.98 -6.55 -0.49
C LYS A 97 -9.46 -7.81 0.20
N VAL A 98 -10.55 -7.72 0.96
CA VAL A 98 -11.28 -8.87 1.49
C VAL A 98 -11.76 -9.77 0.36
N THR A 99 -12.49 -9.22 -0.62
CA THR A 99 -12.97 -9.99 -1.78
C THR A 99 -11.81 -10.58 -2.59
N PHE A 100 -10.69 -9.87 -2.74
CA PHE A 100 -9.51 -10.44 -3.38
C PHE A 100 -9.01 -11.71 -2.66
N ILE A 101 -8.97 -11.70 -1.34
CA ILE A 101 -8.54 -12.85 -0.54
C ILE A 101 -9.54 -14.01 -0.65
N GLU A 102 -10.83 -13.71 -0.61
CA GLU A 102 -11.89 -14.70 -0.76
C GLU A 102 -11.87 -15.37 -2.13
N GLU A 103 -11.63 -14.60 -3.20
CA GLU A 103 -11.68 -15.10 -4.58
C GLU A 103 -10.39 -15.79 -5.05
N TYR A 104 -9.22 -15.30 -4.61
CA TYR A 104 -7.95 -15.66 -5.26
C TYR A 104 -6.90 -16.29 -4.33
N VAL A 105 -7.02 -16.14 -3.02
CA VAL A 105 -6.11 -16.80 -2.08
C VAL A 105 -6.69 -18.18 -1.76
N PRO A 106 -5.90 -19.27 -1.84
CA PRO A 106 -6.36 -20.62 -1.47
C PRO A 106 -6.88 -20.70 -0.04
N GLU A 107 -7.97 -21.45 0.21
CA GLU A 107 -8.62 -21.52 1.53
C GLU A 107 -7.68 -22.04 2.63
N ASP A 108 -6.76 -22.95 2.32
CA ASP A 108 -5.79 -23.54 3.24
C ASP A 108 -4.50 -22.72 3.38
N ALA A 109 -4.35 -21.64 2.61
CA ALA A 109 -3.17 -20.78 2.68
C ALA A 109 -3.25 -19.83 3.88
N LYS A 110 -2.10 -19.61 4.51
CA LYS A 110 -1.91 -18.62 5.57
C LYS A 110 -1.33 -17.33 5.00
N LEU A 111 -1.78 -16.21 5.54
CA LEU A 111 -1.46 -14.88 5.05
C LEU A 111 -0.56 -14.10 6.00
N HIS A 112 0.56 -13.61 5.46
CA HIS A 112 1.40 -12.58 6.06
C HIS A 112 1.08 -11.25 5.38
N ILE A 113 0.32 -10.37 6.04
CA ILE A 113 -0.10 -9.10 5.44
C ILE A 113 0.90 -8.00 5.74
N ILE A 114 1.45 -7.34 4.73
CA ILE A 114 2.27 -6.14 4.88
C ILE A 114 1.41 -4.93 4.52
N GLY A 115 1.03 -4.12 5.50
CA GLY A 115 0.32 -2.86 5.30
C GLY A 115 1.31 -1.70 5.31
N HIS A 116 1.35 -0.89 4.25
CA HIS A 116 2.14 0.34 4.22
C HIS A 116 1.26 1.58 4.34
N SER A 117 1.61 2.54 5.20
CA SER A 117 0.87 3.81 5.35
C SER A 117 -0.61 3.55 5.61
N ILE A 118 -1.54 4.03 4.77
CA ILE A 118 -2.97 3.70 4.92
C ILE A 118 -3.27 2.20 4.77
N GLY A 119 -2.44 1.47 4.04
CA GLY A 119 -2.52 0.01 3.95
C GLY A 119 -2.41 -0.65 5.32
N SER A 120 -1.78 0.00 6.30
CA SER A 120 -1.75 -0.44 7.70
C SER A 120 -3.13 -0.40 8.35
N HIS A 121 -3.88 0.70 8.17
CA HIS A 121 -5.27 0.76 8.63
C HIS A 121 -6.14 -0.26 7.92
N MET A 122 -5.98 -0.43 6.60
CA MET A 122 -6.73 -1.45 5.85
C MET A 122 -6.44 -2.85 6.38
N ALA A 123 -5.18 -3.20 6.65
CA ALA A 123 -4.79 -4.50 7.22
C ALA A 123 -5.38 -4.72 8.62
N LEU A 124 -5.45 -3.67 9.45
CA LEU A 124 -6.08 -3.73 10.76
C LEU A 124 -7.60 -3.94 10.67
N GLU A 125 -8.29 -3.29 9.74
CA GLU A 125 -9.71 -3.52 9.50
C GLU A 125 -9.98 -4.93 8.97
N MET A 126 -9.08 -5.46 8.12
CA MET A 126 -9.17 -6.84 7.61
C MET A 126 -9.07 -7.90 8.72
N LEU A 127 -8.44 -7.62 9.87
CA LEU A 127 -8.46 -8.53 11.02
C LEU A 127 -9.85 -8.65 11.67
N LYS A 128 -10.78 -7.74 11.37
CA LYS A 128 -12.15 -7.77 11.90
C LYS A 128 -13.09 -8.58 11.01
N GLU A 129 -12.63 -8.96 9.81
CA GLU A 129 -13.46 -9.59 8.78
C GLU A 129 -13.55 -11.11 9.01
N PRO A 130 -14.71 -11.65 9.43
CA PRO A 130 -14.80 -13.03 9.88
C PRO A 130 -14.47 -14.08 8.82
N THR A 131 -14.60 -13.73 7.54
CA THR A 131 -14.35 -14.62 6.40
C THR A 131 -12.87 -14.86 6.15
N ILE A 132 -11.99 -13.96 6.60
CA ILE A 132 -10.55 -14.02 6.33
C ILE A 132 -9.69 -13.98 7.60
N GLU A 133 -10.25 -13.56 8.73
CA GLU A 133 -9.52 -13.36 9.99
C GLU A 133 -8.68 -14.59 10.36
N SER A 134 -9.26 -15.80 10.31
CA SER A 134 -8.58 -17.05 10.69
C SER A 134 -7.43 -17.43 9.77
N ARG A 135 -7.37 -16.84 8.56
CA ARG A 135 -6.34 -17.09 7.54
C ARG A 135 -5.14 -16.15 7.68
N ILE A 136 -5.26 -15.07 8.46
CA ILE A 136 -4.19 -14.07 8.63
C ILE A 136 -3.22 -14.54 9.73
N ALA A 137 -2.04 -15.01 9.38
CA ALA A 137 -1.04 -15.46 10.35
C ALA A 137 -0.43 -14.28 11.13
N GLN A 138 0.01 -13.25 10.41
CA GLN A 138 0.67 -12.06 10.97
C GLN A 138 0.36 -10.84 10.10
N ILE A 139 0.36 -9.66 10.72
CA ILE A 139 0.37 -8.37 10.01
C ILE A 139 1.63 -7.58 10.35
N TYR A 140 2.16 -6.88 9.36
CA TYR A 140 3.36 -6.07 9.41
C TYR A 140 2.99 -4.66 8.94
N LEU A 141 2.91 -3.73 9.88
CA LEU A 141 2.50 -2.36 9.64
C LEU A 141 3.74 -1.50 9.46
N ILE A 142 4.06 -1.09 8.24
CA ILE A 142 5.24 -0.28 7.94
C ILE A 142 4.86 1.18 7.68
N PHE A 143 5.58 2.09 8.34
CA PHE A 143 5.36 3.54 8.28
C PHE A 143 3.87 3.89 8.42
N PRO A 144 3.22 3.44 9.51
CA PRO A 144 1.79 3.21 9.51
C PRO A 144 0.97 4.49 9.65
N VAL A 145 -0.19 4.49 9.02
CA VAL A 145 -1.25 5.49 9.21
C VAL A 145 -2.49 4.77 9.72
N PHE A 146 -2.71 4.76 11.03
CA PHE A 146 -3.90 4.19 11.68
C PHE A 146 -4.48 5.04 12.82
N GLU A 147 -3.85 6.17 13.16
CA GLU A 147 -4.37 7.12 14.15
C GLU A 147 -3.93 8.55 13.82
N LYS A 148 -4.72 9.54 14.28
CA LYS A 148 -4.40 10.97 14.30
C LYS A 148 -3.85 11.53 12.98
N MET A 149 -4.27 10.99 11.83
CA MET A 149 -3.65 11.32 10.54
C MET A 149 -3.70 12.83 10.28
N LEU A 150 -4.84 13.47 10.53
CA LEU A 150 -5.03 14.91 10.34
C LEU A 150 -4.10 15.76 11.22
N GLU A 151 -3.70 15.27 12.39
CA GLU A 151 -2.88 16.02 13.34
C GLU A 151 -1.40 16.01 12.97
N THR A 152 -0.96 15.02 12.18
CA THR A 152 0.44 14.87 11.74
C THR A 152 0.93 16.08 10.92
N PRO A 153 2.25 16.34 10.85
CA PRO A 153 2.78 17.44 10.06
C PRO A 153 2.29 17.42 8.60
N ASN A 154 2.33 16.26 7.94
CA ASN A 154 1.85 16.13 6.57
C ASN A 154 0.31 16.14 6.48
N GLY A 155 -0.41 15.60 7.46
CA GLY A 155 -1.87 15.67 7.51
C GLY A 155 -2.39 17.10 7.59
N LYS A 156 -1.84 17.91 8.50
CA LYS A 156 -2.15 19.34 8.61
C LYS A 156 -1.83 20.09 7.31
N ARG A 157 -0.67 19.80 6.71
CA ARG A 157 -0.28 20.44 5.44
C ARG A 157 -1.23 20.06 4.30
N MET A 158 -1.62 18.79 4.23
CA MET A 158 -2.57 18.29 3.24
C MET A 158 -3.94 18.95 3.40
N TYR A 159 -4.45 19.01 4.62
CA TYR A 159 -5.75 19.59 4.92
C TYR A 159 -5.77 21.11 4.72
N ASN A 160 -4.76 21.84 5.21
CA ASN A 160 -4.78 23.31 5.21
C ASN A 160 -4.37 23.93 3.87
N TYR A 161 -3.54 23.28 3.06
CA TYR A 161 -3.05 23.85 1.80
C TYR A 161 -3.53 23.10 0.58
N PHE A 162 -3.44 21.77 0.59
CA PHE A 162 -3.71 20.97 -0.61
C PHE A 162 -5.20 20.73 -0.86
N SER A 163 -6.06 20.86 0.15
CA SER A 163 -7.52 20.86 -0.02
C SER A 163 -7.98 21.92 -1.03
N TYR A 164 -7.43 23.14 -0.94
CA TYR A 164 -7.71 24.25 -1.85
C TYR A 164 -7.06 24.07 -3.23
N LEU A 165 -5.92 23.35 -3.30
CA LEU A 165 -5.16 23.14 -4.54
C LEU A 165 -5.58 21.88 -5.32
N LYS A 166 -6.50 21.05 -4.79
CA LYS A 166 -6.97 19.82 -5.45
C LYS A 166 -7.43 20.08 -6.89
N SER A 167 -8.30 21.06 -7.08
CA SER A 167 -8.84 21.44 -8.39
C SER A 167 -7.75 21.91 -9.34
N THR A 168 -6.79 22.69 -8.83
CA THR A 168 -5.61 23.14 -9.58
C THR A 168 -4.74 21.96 -10.00
N GLY A 169 -4.46 21.02 -9.10
CA GLY A 169 -3.69 19.81 -9.40
C GLY A 169 -4.34 18.95 -10.48
N ILE A 170 -5.66 18.75 -10.41
CA ILE A 170 -6.42 18.03 -11.43
C ILE A 170 -6.38 18.78 -12.77
N PHE A 171 -6.52 20.11 -12.76
CA PHE A 171 -6.43 20.94 -13.96
C PHE A 171 -5.04 20.83 -14.61
N LEU A 172 -3.97 20.94 -13.84
CA LEU A 172 -2.60 20.76 -14.32
C LEU A 172 -2.36 19.35 -14.87
N ALA A 173 -2.95 18.33 -14.27
CA ALA A 173 -2.90 16.97 -14.80
C ALA A 173 -3.63 16.83 -16.14
N ARG A 174 -4.71 17.59 -16.40
CA ARG A 174 -5.34 17.65 -17.72
C ARG A 174 -4.41 18.27 -18.75
N ILE A 175 -3.73 19.36 -18.42
CA ILE A 175 -2.72 19.96 -19.30
C ILE A 175 -1.58 18.97 -19.59
N HIS A 176 -1.10 18.26 -18.57
CA HIS A 176 -0.08 17.21 -18.70
C HIS A 176 -0.49 16.13 -19.72
N THR A 177 -1.78 15.77 -19.80
CA THR A 177 -2.25 14.77 -20.79
C THR A 177 -2.27 15.27 -22.24
N ILE A 178 -2.26 16.59 -22.46
CA ILE A 178 -2.28 17.21 -23.80
C ILE A 178 -0.86 17.44 -24.31
N LEU A 179 0.08 17.75 -23.41
CA LEU A 179 1.46 18.04 -23.77
C LEU A 179 2.19 16.81 -24.34
N PRO A 180 3.14 17.00 -25.28
CA PRO A 180 3.97 15.92 -25.79
C PRO A 180 4.65 15.12 -24.65
N LYS A 181 4.56 13.78 -24.72
CA LYS A 181 5.11 12.89 -23.69
C LYS A 181 6.59 13.14 -23.41
N ILE A 182 7.37 13.53 -24.42
CA ILE A 182 8.79 13.82 -24.26
C ILE A 182 9.04 15.01 -23.34
N ILE A 183 8.21 16.07 -23.43
CA ILE A 183 8.32 17.27 -22.60
C ILE A 183 7.94 16.93 -21.17
N THR A 184 6.78 16.29 -20.98
CA THR A 184 6.28 15.99 -19.64
C THR A 184 7.14 14.98 -18.90
N TYR A 185 7.64 13.95 -19.60
CA TYR A 185 8.55 12.98 -19.02
C TYR A 185 9.91 13.60 -18.69
N SER A 186 10.46 14.46 -19.55
CA SER A 186 11.74 15.13 -19.28
C SER A 186 11.65 16.10 -18.12
N ALA A 187 10.57 16.88 -18.03
CA ALA A 187 10.31 17.79 -16.92
C ALA A 187 10.16 17.03 -15.59
N LEU A 188 9.42 15.91 -15.59
CA LEU A 188 9.30 15.05 -14.41
C LEU A 188 10.64 14.46 -14.00
N LYS A 189 11.41 13.92 -14.96
CA LYS A 189 12.74 13.35 -14.70
C LYS A 189 13.68 14.39 -14.10
N LEU A 190 13.68 15.62 -14.62
CA LEU A 190 14.46 16.73 -14.07
C LEU A 190 14.02 17.04 -12.64
N LEU A 191 12.73 17.23 -12.40
CA LEU A 191 12.19 17.51 -11.06
C LEU A 191 12.55 16.42 -10.04
N MET A 192 12.44 15.16 -10.42
CA MET A 192 12.78 14.03 -9.57
C MET A 192 14.29 13.94 -9.31
N SER A 193 15.12 14.21 -10.32
CA SER A 193 16.57 14.26 -10.14
C SER A 193 17.00 15.36 -9.19
N ILE A 194 16.35 16.53 -9.20
CA ILE A 194 16.60 17.62 -8.23
C ILE A 194 16.27 17.15 -6.81
N ARG A 195 15.27 16.28 -6.64
CA ARG A 195 14.91 15.67 -5.35
C ARG A 195 15.72 14.42 -5.00
N GLY A 196 16.74 14.08 -5.80
CA GLY A 196 17.57 12.89 -5.59
C GLY A 196 16.87 11.56 -5.86
N ILE A 197 15.67 11.56 -6.46
CA ILE A 197 14.96 10.33 -6.85
C ILE A 197 15.40 9.96 -8.27
N ARG A 198 16.13 8.85 -8.41
CA ARG A 198 16.64 8.33 -9.68
C ARG A 198 16.15 6.90 -9.84
N GLY A 199 15.52 6.57 -10.97
CA GLY A 199 15.16 5.18 -11.22
C GLY A 199 13.93 4.96 -12.09
N GLN A 200 13.38 3.75 -11.96
CA GLN A 200 12.27 3.25 -12.76
C GLN A 200 10.93 3.90 -12.36
N GLU A 201 10.88 4.51 -11.18
CA GLU A 201 9.72 5.15 -10.55
C GLU A 201 9.25 6.35 -11.36
N HIS A 202 10.13 6.98 -12.15
CA HIS A 202 9.75 8.11 -13.03
C HIS A 202 8.64 7.71 -14.01
N LYS A 203 8.67 6.48 -14.55
CA LYS A 203 7.61 5.99 -15.45
C LYS A 203 6.31 5.73 -14.70
N THR A 204 6.39 5.31 -13.45
CA THR A 204 5.23 5.08 -12.57
C THR A 204 4.59 6.40 -12.18
N LEU A 205 5.38 7.38 -11.73
CA LEU A 205 4.95 8.74 -11.42
C LEU A 205 4.35 9.43 -12.66
N HIS A 206 4.96 9.30 -13.84
CA HIS A 206 4.41 9.88 -15.07
C HIS A 206 3.00 9.37 -15.39
N ARG A 207 2.76 8.07 -15.18
CA ARG A 207 1.43 7.46 -15.37
C ARG A 207 0.42 7.90 -14.30
N LEU A 208 0.90 8.14 -13.08
CA LEU A 208 0.08 8.66 -11.97
C LEU A 208 -0.42 10.09 -12.21
N ILE A 209 0.35 10.92 -12.94
CA ILE A 209 -0.04 12.29 -13.33
C ILE A 209 -1.08 12.23 -14.46
N HIS A 210 -2.27 11.74 -14.10
CA HIS A 210 -3.44 11.67 -14.95
C HIS A 210 -4.66 12.10 -14.12
N PRO A 211 -5.55 12.96 -14.66
CA PRO A 211 -6.60 13.61 -13.88
C PRO A 211 -7.51 12.60 -13.16
N LYS A 212 -7.88 11.50 -13.82
CA LYS A 212 -8.70 10.44 -13.20
C LYS A 212 -7.99 9.73 -12.04
N MET A 213 -6.67 9.52 -12.12
CA MET A 213 -5.92 8.82 -11.08
C MET A 213 -5.69 9.75 -9.89
N LEU A 214 -5.32 11.01 -10.14
CA LEU A 214 -5.20 12.01 -9.08
C LEU A 214 -6.53 12.26 -8.37
N GLN A 215 -7.66 12.21 -9.08
CA GLN A 215 -8.97 12.33 -8.45
C GLN A 215 -9.22 11.21 -7.44
N GLN A 216 -8.87 9.96 -7.77
CA GLN A 216 -8.98 8.80 -6.88
C GLN A 216 -8.04 8.94 -5.68
N VAL A 217 -6.76 9.23 -5.93
CA VAL A 217 -5.75 9.45 -4.88
C VAL A 217 -6.15 10.55 -3.92
N PHE A 218 -6.58 11.71 -4.43
CA PHE A 218 -7.01 12.81 -3.59
C PHE A 218 -8.29 12.49 -2.83
N TYR A 219 -9.27 11.84 -3.46
CA TYR A 219 -10.48 11.43 -2.75
C TYR A 219 -10.14 10.55 -1.55
N LEU A 220 -9.31 9.52 -1.77
CA LEU A 220 -8.88 8.63 -0.71
C LEU A 220 -8.10 9.38 0.38
N VAL A 221 -7.15 10.27 0.05
CA VAL A 221 -6.45 11.10 1.06
C VAL A 221 -7.44 11.84 1.98
N PHE A 222 -8.46 12.48 1.41
CA PHE A 222 -9.39 13.28 2.22
C PHE A 222 -10.29 12.43 3.10
N GLU A 223 -10.69 11.23 2.63
CA GLU A 223 -11.39 10.28 3.48
C GLU A 223 -10.51 9.77 4.62
N GLN A 224 -9.23 9.47 4.35
CA GLN A 224 -8.30 9.04 5.39
C GLN A 224 -8.15 10.10 6.50
N LEU A 225 -8.03 11.38 6.10
CA LEU A 225 -7.94 12.50 7.04
C LEU A 225 -9.18 12.63 7.94
N ASP A 226 -10.36 12.26 7.45
CA ASP A 226 -11.60 12.31 8.22
C ASP A 226 -11.86 11.04 9.03
N GLN A 227 -11.49 9.86 8.52
CA GLN A 227 -11.84 8.58 9.15
C GLN A 227 -10.75 8.07 10.11
N VAL A 228 -9.46 8.33 9.83
CA VAL A 228 -8.33 7.83 10.63
C VAL A 228 -8.01 8.81 11.77
N LYS A 229 -8.91 8.85 12.76
CA LYS A 229 -8.84 9.76 13.92
C LYS A 229 -8.18 9.11 15.12
N GLU A 230 -8.68 7.96 15.55
CA GLU A 230 -8.25 7.29 16.79
C GLU A 230 -7.79 5.85 16.50
N ARG A 231 -6.80 5.39 17.27
CA ARG A 231 -6.36 4.00 17.24
C ARG A 231 -7.43 3.10 17.87
N ASP A 232 -7.83 2.07 17.14
CA ASP A 232 -8.66 0.99 17.67
C ASP A 232 -7.87 0.12 18.66
N SER A 233 -7.83 0.57 19.91
CA SER A 233 -7.04 -0.09 20.96
C SER A 233 -7.60 -1.46 21.33
N GLU A 234 -8.89 -1.73 21.08
CA GLU A 234 -9.48 -3.05 21.31
C GLU A 234 -8.98 -4.05 20.27
N ASN A 235 -8.95 -3.67 18.99
CA ASN A 235 -8.39 -4.51 17.94
C ASN A 235 -6.90 -4.82 18.18
N PHE A 236 -6.11 -3.82 18.59
CA PHE A 236 -4.71 -4.02 18.94
C PHE A 236 -4.55 -5.01 20.09
N LYS A 237 -5.33 -4.85 21.17
CA LYS A 237 -5.30 -5.75 22.32
C LYS A 237 -5.64 -7.19 21.94
N ASN A 238 -6.68 -7.38 21.13
CA ASN A 238 -7.16 -8.71 20.74
C ASN A 238 -6.21 -9.42 19.77
N ASN A 239 -5.38 -8.68 19.03
CA ASN A 239 -4.50 -9.21 18.00
C ASN A 239 -3.00 -8.95 18.26
N ALA A 240 -2.63 -8.61 19.49
CA ALA A 240 -1.30 -8.11 19.81
C ALA A 240 -0.17 -9.10 19.44
N ASN A 241 -0.43 -10.41 19.50
CA ASN A 241 0.50 -11.48 19.09
C ASN A 241 0.69 -11.63 17.57
N ARG A 242 -0.11 -10.92 16.76
CA ARG A 242 -0.09 -10.96 15.29
C ARG A 242 0.40 -9.65 14.68
N ILE A 243 0.44 -8.57 15.45
CA ILE A 243 0.80 -7.24 14.98
C ILE A 243 2.29 -7.01 15.18
N ASN A 244 2.95 -6.56 14.11
CA ASN A 244 4.33 -6.09 14.13
C ASN A 244 4.38 -4.73 13.44
N ILE A 245 5.17 -3.77 13.96
CA ILE A 245 5.14 -2.39 13.48
C ILE A 245 6.56 -1.86 13.25
N LEU A 246 6.80 -1.31 12.06
CA LEU A 246 8.04 -0.65 11.71
C LEU A 246 7.78 0.85 11.53
N TYR A 247 8.39 1.68 12.38
CA TYR A 247 8.31 3.13 12.33
C TYR A 247 9.54 3.73 11.63
N GLY A 248 9.39 4.94 11.09
CA GLY A 248 10.48 5.77 10.59
C GLY A 248 10.58 7.05 11.42
N ASP A 249 11.78 7.40 11.87
CA ASP A 249 12.07 8.59 12.69
C ASP A 249 11.71 9.90 11.98
N LYS A 250 11.79 9.92 10.66
CA LYS A 250 11.50 11.06 9.77
C LYS A 250 10.13 10.96 9.11
N ASP A 251 9.30 10.00 9.52
CA ASP A 251 7.97 9.86 8.97
C ASP A 251 7.04 10.97 9.47
N ASN A 252 6.77 11.95 8.59
CA ASN A 252 5.89 13.07 8.89
C ASN A 252 4.38 12.73 8.77
N TRP A 253 4.04 11.47 8.50
CA TRP A 253 2.68 10.92 8.53
C TRP A 253 2.39 10.09 9.79
N CYS A 254 3.37 9.90 10.67
CA CYS A 254 3.24 9.22 11.94
C CYS A 254 3.83 10.11 13.05
N PHE A 255 3.31 10.07 14.26
CA PHE A 255 3.92 10.80 15.37
C PHE A 255 4.99 9.95 16.06
N GLU A 256 6.05 10.59 16.53
CA GLU A 256 7.06 9.94 17.37
C GLU A 256 6.42 9.34 18.64
N ASP A 257 5.45 10.06 19.23
CA ASP A 257 4.70 9.59 20.40
C ASP A 257 3.90 8.31 20.11
N SER A 258 3.51 8.03 18.86
CA SER A 258 2.77 6.81 18.51
C SER A 258 3.59 5.56 18.79
N PHE A 259 4.89 5.58 18.50
CA PHE A 259 5.79 4.48 18.82
C PHE A 259 5.91 4.27 20.35
N VAL A 260 6.10 5.35 21.10
CA VAL A 260 6.21 5.31 22.57
C VAL A 260 4.93 4.77 23.19
N ASN A 261 3.77 5.25 22.72
CA ASN A 261 2.46 4.83 23.21
C ASN A 261 2.19 3.36 22.89
N ILE A 262 2.52 2.87 21.69
CA ILE A 262 2.37 1.43 21.37
C ILE A 262 3.23 0.57 22.29
N ARG A 263 4.51 0.92 22.50
CA ARG A 263 5.41 0.17 23.38
C ARG A 263 4.94 0.15 24.84
N LYS A 264 4.27 1.22 25.27
CA LYS A 264 3.69 1.34 26.61
C LYS A 264 2.39 0.56 26.76
N ASP A 265 1.48 0.71 25.81
CA ASP A 265 0.12 0.17 25.90
C ASP A 265 0.08 -1.33 25.55
N PHE A 266 0.96 -1.79 24.67
CA PHE A 266 1.02 -3.17 24.14
C PHE A 266 2.48 -3.67 24.06
N PRO A 267 3.12 -3.96 25.21
CA PRO A 267 4.53 -4.36 25.24
C PRO A 267 4.85 -5.67 24.48
N GLU A 268 3.83 -6.50 24.23
CA GLU A 268 3.90 -7.73 23.45
C GLU A 268 3.99 -7.50 21.93
N ILE A 269 3.57 -6.33 21.44
CA ILE A 269 3.70 -5.97 20.02
C ILE A 269 5.16 -5.70 19.72
N ARG A 270 5.69 -6.38 18.70
CA ARG A 270 7.01 -6.07 18.16
C ARG A 270 6.91 -4.73 17.42
N ALA A 271 7.47 -3.68 18.01
CA ALA A 271 7.57 -2.37 17.38
C ALA A 271 9.02 -1.90 17.36
N GLU A 272 9.51 -1.48 16.19
CA GLU A 272 10.88 -1.00 15.98
C GLU A 272 10.87 0.37 15.28
N MET A 273 11.81 1.23 15.66
CA MET A 273 12.02 2.55 15.06
C MET A 273 13.27 2.51 14.17
N THR A 274 13.17 3.03 12.95
CA THR A 274 14.25 3.05 11.96
C THR A 274 14.53 4.46 11.46
N LEU A 275 15.56 4.62 10.63
CA LEU A 275 15.91 5.89 9.98
C LEU A 275 15.29 6.04 8.57
N PHE A 276 14.42 5.10 8.18
CA PHE A 276 13.87 5.02 6.83
C PHE A 276 12.75 6.03 6.61
N GLU A 277 12.60 6.49 5.37
CA GLU A 277 11.54 7.41 4.98
C GLU A 277 10.20 6.69 4.74
N HIS A 278 9.09 7.42 4.94
CA HIS A 278 7.74 6.93 4.61
C HIS A 278 7.63 6.40 3.17
N GLY A 279 8.32 7.06 2.23
CA GLY A 279 8.40 6.64 0.83
C GLY A 279 9.53 5.64 0.57
N PHE A 280 9.70 4.63 1.43
CA PHE A 280 10.87 3.73 1.41
C PHE A 280 11.16 3.12 0.04
N PHE A 281 10.13 2.87 -0.76
CA PHE A 281 10.24 2.32 -2.10
C PHE A 281 11.04 3.19 -3.09
N PHE A 282 11.42 4.42 -2.73
CA PHE A 282 12.33 5.23 -3.55
C PHE A 282 13.81 4.96 -3.28
N ARG A 283 14.18 4.47 -2.10
CA ARG A 283 15.59 4.40 -1.67
C ARG A 283 15.90 3.18 -0.82
N GLU A 284 15.04 2.86 0.14
CA GLU A 284 15.29 1.86 1.18
C GLU A 284 14.54 0.52 0.93
N ASN A 285 14.37 0.11 -0.34
CA ASN A 285 13.64 -1.14 -0.65
C ASN A 285 14.31 -2.38 -0.06
N GLU A 286 15.64 -2.47 -0.17
CA GLU A 286 16.42 -3.63 0.25
C GLU A 286 16.46 -3.71 1.77
N GLU A 287 16.73 -2.60 2.43
CA GLU A 287 16.85 -2.52 3.89
C GLU A 287 15.51 -2.81 4.59
N VAL A 288 14.39 -2.30 4.07
CA VAL A 288 13.06 -2.62 4.60
C VAL A 288 12.69 -4.08 4.31
N ALA A 289 13.05 -4.63 3.15
CA ALA A 289 12.85 -6.05 2.84
C ALA A 289 13.68 -6.94 3.75
N ASP A 290 14.88 -6.51 4.13
CA ASP A 290 15.75 -7.27 5.01
C ASP A 290 15.16 -7.39 6.41
N VAL A 291 14.75 -6.26 7.00
CA VAL A 291 14.10 -6.22 8.31
C VAL A 291 12.83 -7.08 8.31
N LEU A 292 11.91 -6.85 7.37
CA LEU A 292 10.67 -7.62 7.32
C LEU A 292 10.89 -9.08 6.98
N GLY A 293 11.86 -9.39 6.11
CA GLY A 293 12.23 -10.76 5.78
C GLY A 293 12.69 -11.53 7.02
N GLU A 294 13.49 -10.94 7.90
CA GLU A 294 13.86 -11.59 9.17
C GLU A 294 12.66 -11.84 10.07
N TRP A 295 11.73 -10.87 10.16
CA TRP A 295 10.55 -10.99 11.00
C TRP A 295 9.60 -12.07 10.47
N ILE A 296 9.43 -12.16 9.15
CA ILE A 296 8.59 -13.16 8.51
C ILE A 296 9.25 -14.54 8.61
N GLN A 297 10.55 -14.68 8.32
CA GLN A 297 11.26 -15.96 8.40
C GLN A 297 11.11 -16.61 9.77
N SER A 298 11.22 -15.83 10.86
CA SER A 298 11.06 -16.35 12.24
C SER A 298 9.66 -16.91 12.58
N ARG A 299 8.69 -16.74 11.68
CA ARG A 299 7.31 -17.23 11.80
C ARG A 299 7.00 -18.37 10.83
N LEU A 300 7.81 -18.53 9.79
CA LEU A 300 7.70 -19.62 8.82
C LEU A 300 8.41 -20.89 9.30
N ASP A 301 9.45 -20.74 10.12
CA ASP A 301 10.20 -21.83 10.78
C ASP A 301 9.42 -22.43 11.97
#